data_AF-A0AAW2YK58-F1
#
_entry.id   AF-A0AAW2YK58-F1
#
_cell.length_a   1.000
_cell.length_b   1.000
_cell.length_c   1.000
_cell.angle_alpha   90.00
_cell.angle_beta   90.00
_cell.angle_gamma   90.00
#
_symmetry.space_group_name_H-M   'P 1'
#
loop_
_entity.id
_entity.type
_entity.pdbx_description
1 polymer ?
#
loop_
_entity_poly.entity_id
_entity_poly.type
_entity_poly.pdbx_seq_one_letter_code
_entity_poly.pdbx_strand_id
1 'polypeptide(L)'
;MGWNNKRSRENNKDRTQIKKPRTQEEILFDEGKLVFGSNDTPHRNKIAIWNFETGNKGTLIKKDACIIPKNNTSPQFEYKRACLIKLLREEYEKDCSELLYNMSAPKESFNRWLFEQLAVPKSKSDNTLDPVLCLPELSLSSSVIKLELTSEVPARVRHRFPKQAYNSMSSYITNGEKWLHKLNEEFNDDEQGDSLNEIRNKIREAKQWHNSQPRHITEEHLPTYKKKLEDLKETCSPLFHGILQDNIDTVCRRLHLKAVEVIKEMQEQDVDEQDQNTVKVAHNDQVVTVTYGKFLDTFDITMCHYNKLRLLFRKHNQEQSEQLFLDHLYVLLRRYQTFFGPNILEGGNFHAALPEAGFDLLNRHMEVSQECFASPLNCYFSEFCSAFPDIDVYFGSRGSFFDFEPEQGSFECGPPYTVEVMDQAADRCIQLLEKAEGPLSFVVFVPEWTNTHYGAALHPDQTNFCVGHFLADSENHQYVTGLQHLAINTAESTNRRYWTLPFHTHVYFLQNEKGRSKWPVTQEFMDELKRVMCTK
;
A
#
# COMPACT_ATOMS: atom_id res chain seq x y z
N MET A 1 -79.34 10.35 -51.42
CA MET A 1 -78.34 9.48 -52.09
C MET A 1 -76.99 9.82 -51.44
N GLY A 2 -76.12 8.97 -50.92
CA GLY A 2 -75.96 7.52 -50.70
C GLY A 2 -74.66 7.38 -49.86
N TRP A 3 -74.68 6.78 -48.68
CA TRP A 3 -74.21 5.41 -48.35
C TRP A 3 -72.70 5.10 -48.53
N ASN A 4 -72.07 4.88 -47.35
CA ASN A 4 -71.24 3.73 -46.93
C ASN A 4 -69.76 3.49 -47.34
N ASN A 5 -68.99 3.27 -46.26
CA ASN A 5 -67.79 2.44 -46.06
C ASN A 5 -67.70 1.10 -46.83
N LYS A 6 -66.47 0.67 -47.18
CA LYS A 6 -65.90 -0.65 -46.78
C LYS A 6 -64.41 -0.85 -47.13
N ARG A 7 -63.76 -1.67 -46.28
CA ARG A 7 -62.34 -2.09 -46.20
C ARG A 7 -61.99 -3.33 -47.06
N SER A 8 -60.67 -3.61 -47.10
CA SER A 8 -59.92 -4.88 -47.30
C SER A 8 -59.18 -4.99 -48.66
N ARG A 9 -57.96 -5.54 -48.84
CA ARG A 9 -57.17 -6.57 -48.11
C ARG A 9 -55.72 -6.64 -48.70
N GLU A 10 -54.77 -7.13 -47.89
CA GLU A 10 -53.60 -8.02 -48.18
C GLU A 10 -52.29 -7.62 -48.93
N ASN A 11 -51.17 -7.80 -48.18
CA ASN A 11 -49.94 -8.59 -48.44
C ASN A 11 -48.71 -8.13 -49.28
N ASN A 12 -47.58 -8.06 -48.53
CA ASN A 12 -46.23 -8.67 -48.73
C ASN A 12 -45.12 -8.06 -49.64
N LYS A 13 -44.01 -7.77 -48.95
CA LYS A 13 -42.58 -8.14 -49.18
C LYS A 13 -41.65 -7.42 -50.18
N ASP A 14 -40.52 -7.04 -49.58
CA ASP A 14 -39.12 -7.10 -50.02
C ASP A 14 -38.62 -6.23 -51.18
N ARG A 15 -37.80 -5.22 -50.80
CA ARG A 15 -36.69 -4.71 -51.62
C ARG A 15 -35.42 -4.60 -50.79
N THR A 16 -34.45 -5.41 -51.19
CA THR A 16 -33.04 -5.39 -50.81
C THR A 16 -32.37 -4.07 -51.19
N GLN A 17 -31.68 -3.41 -50.25
CA GLN A 17 -30.59 -2.48 -50.54
C GLN A 17 -29.34 -2.91 -49.77
N ILE A 18 -28.32 -3.28 -50.53
CA ILE A 18 -26.98 -3.64 -50.06
C ILE A 18 -26.29 -2.34 -49.62
N LYS A 19 -26.00 -2.18 -48.32
CA LYS A 19 -25.17 -1.09 -47.79
C LYS A 19 -23.69 -1.43 -47.96
N LYS A 20 -22.91 -0.48 -48.48
CA LYS A 20 -21.44 -0.57 -48.61
C LYS A 20 -20.76 -0.70 -47.24
N PRO A 21 -19.57 -1.34 -47.15
CA PRO A 21 -18.78 -1.35 -45.92
C PRO A 21 -18.22 0.05 -45.65
N ARG A 22 -18.33 0.52 -44.40
CA ARG A 22 -17.75 1.78 -43.95
C ARG A 22 -16.22 1.69 -43.91
N THR A 23 -15.55 2.77 -44.29
CA THR A 23 -14.09 2.93 -44.26
C THR A 23 -13.59 3.15 -42.83
N GLN A 24 -12.33 2.77 -42.57
CA GLN A 24 -11.66 2.75 -41.26
C GLN A 24 -11.58 4.11 -40.53
N GLU A 25 -11.97 5.22 -41.18
CA GLU A 25 -11.93 6.58 -40.62
C GLU A 25 -13.29 7.06 -40.04
N GLU A 26 -14.38 6.29 -40.18
CA GLU A 26 -15.69 6.62 -39.57
C GLU A 26 -15.91 6.00 -38.16
N ILE A 27 -14.84 5.54 -37.49
CA ILE A 27 -14.87 4.96 -36.12
C ILE A 27 -14.53 6.01 -35.04
N LEU A 28 -14.27 7.26 -35.42
CA LEU A 28 -13.90 8.31 -34.49
C LEU A 28 -15.13 9.13 -34.03
N PHE A 29 -15.39 9.04 -32.73
CA PHE A 29 -16.19 9.96 -31.92
C PHE A 29 -17.69 10.04 -32.24
N ASP A 30 -18.43 9.09 -31.67
CA ASP A 30 -19.85 9.30 -31.32
C ASP A 30 -20.03 9.04 -29.82
N GLU A 31 -20.93 9.81 -29.22
CA GLU A 31 -21.11 10.04 -27.79
C GLU A 31 -21.03 8.78 -26.89
N GLY A 32 -20.15 8.81 -25.88
CA GLY A 32 -20.41 8.14 -24.59
C GLY A 32 -20.38 6.61 -24.48
N LYS A 33 -19.98 5.84 -25.50
CA LYS A 33 -19.86 4.36 -25.37
C LYS A 33 -18.57 3.77 -25.94
N LEU A 34 -17.51 3.82 -25.15
CA LEU A 34 -16.63 2.65 -24.99
C LEU A 34 -17.12 1.89 -23.76
N VAL A 35 -18.05 0.96 -23.99
CA VAL A 35 -18.32 -0.12 -23.06
C VAL A 35 -17.23 -1.14 -23.37
N PHE A 36 -16.21 -1.24 -22.51
CA PHE A 36 -15.43 -2.46 -22.45
C PHE A 36 -16.43 -3.57 -22.08
N GLY A 37 -16.77 -4.43 -23.02
CA GLY A 37 -17.45 -5.68 -22.69
C GLY A 37 -16.55 -6.47 -21.74
N SER A 38 -17.08 -7.46 -21.02
CA SER A 38 -16.25 -8.36 -20.20
C SER A 38 -15.06 -8.97 -20.98
N ASN A 39 -15.19 -9.08 -22.31
CA ASN A 39 -14.17 -9.57 -23.23
C ASN A 39 -13.02 -8.59 -23.56
N ASP A 40 -13.07 -7.33 -23.12
CA ASP A 40 -12.06 -6.31 -23.46
C ASP A 40 -10.99 -6.10 -22.37
N THR A 41 -11.00 -6.94 -21.33
CA THR A 41 -9.95 -6.94 -20.29
C THR A 41 -8.60 -7.28 -20.94
N PRO A 42 -7.52 -6.50 -20.71
CA PRO A 42 -6.21 -6.85 -21.24
C PRO A 42 -5.72 -8.20 -20.68
N HIS A 43 -4.92 -8.91 -21.46
CA HIS A 43 -4.39 -10.21 -21.07
C HIS A 43 -2.87 -10.22 -21.11
N ARG A 44 -2.24 -10.90 -20.15
CA ARG A 44 -0.84 -11.34 -20.23
C ARG A 44 -0.80 -12.85 -20.25
N ASN A 45 -0.08 -13.44 -21.19
CA ASN A 45 0.01 -14.90 -21.34
C ASN A 45 -1.37 -15.59 -21.39
N LYS A 46 -2.36 -14.92 -22.01
CA LYS A 46 -3.78 -15.35 -22.11
C LYS A 46 -4.54 -15.36 -20.77
N ILE A 47 -4.01 -14.74 -19.72
CA ILE A 47 -4.68 -14.55 -18.44
C ILE A 47 -5.06 -13.09 -18.30
N ALA A 48 -6.31 -12.82 -17.93
CA ALA A 48 -6.82 -11.48 -17.72
C ALA A 48 -6.07 -10.80 -16.57
N ILE A 49 -5.77 -9.51 -16.73
CA ILE A 49 -5.00 -8.74 -15.74
C ILE A 49 -5.79 -8.38 -14.47
N TRP A 50 -7.10 -8.62 -14.49
CA TRP A 50 -8.03 -8.66 -13.36
C TRP A 50 -9.18 -9.61 -13.72
N ASN A 51 -9.91 -10.10 -12.72
CA ASN A 51 -11.09 -10.94 -12.89
C ASN A 51 -12.26 -10.43 -12.04
N PHE A 52 -13.20 -9.72 -12.69
CA PHE A 52 -14.39 -9.18 -12.04
C PHE A 52 -15.64 -10.06 -12.23
N GLU A 53 -15.50 -11.24 -12.83
CA GLU A 53 -16.61 -12.15 -13.11
C GLU A 53 -16.81 -13.22 -12.05
N THR A 54 -15.77 -13.54 -11.28
CA THR A 54 -15.78 -14.64 -10.30
C THR A 54 -16.91 -14.51 -9.28
N GLY A 55 -17.32 -13.28 -8.96
CA GLY A 55 -18.42 -12.99 -8.05
C GLY A 55 -18.17 -13.56 -6.66
N ASN A 56 -19.03 -13.23 -5.69
CA ASN A 56 -18.85 -13.68 -4.32
C ASN A 56 -19.36 -15.11 -4.09
N LYS A 57 -18.94 -16.06 -4.94
CA LYS A 57 -19.41 -17.45 -4.92
C LYS A 57 -18.85 -18.20 -3.70
N GLY A 58 -19.39 -17.92 -2.52
CA GLY A 58 -19.13 -18.68 -1.31
C GLY A 58 -18.66 -17.88 -0.10
N THR A 59 -18.39 -16.58 -0.22
CA THR A 59 -18.12 -15.76 0.97
C THR A 59 -19.43 -15.40 1.64
N LEU A 60 -19.53 -15.70 2.93
CA LEU A 60 -20.60 -15.16 3.78
C LEU A 60 -19.95 -14.21 4.78
N ILE A 61 -20.51 -13.00 4.89
CA ILE A 61 -20.05 -11.96 5.81
C ILE A 61 -21.17 -11.74 6.82
N LYS A 62 -20.82 -11.51 8.09
CA LYS A 62 -21.81 -11.16 9.11
C LYS A 62 -22.61 -9.91 8.71
N LYS A 63 -23.94 -9.99 8.84
CA LYS A 63 -24.90 -8.97 8.35
C LYS A 63 -24.67 -7.56 8.88
N ASP A 64 -24.07 -7.42 10.06
CA ASP A 64 -23.84 -6.12 10.73
C ASP A 64 -22.40 -5.59 10.61
N ALA A 65 -21.52 -6.27 9.86
CA ALA A 65 -20.07 -6.02 9.87
C ALA A 65 -19.57 -4.95 8.88
N CYS A 66 -20.45 -4.20 8.20
CA CYS A 66 -20.02 -3.28 7.13
C CYS A 66 -20.94 -2.06 6.96
N ILE A 67 -21.18 -1.30 8.03
CA ILE A 67 -21.67 0.07 7.87
C ILE A 67 -20.45 0.95 7.62
N ILE A 68 -20.12 1.12 6.33
CA ILE A 68 -19.08 2.07 5.91
C ILE A 68 -19.73 3.46 5.88
N PRO A 69 -19.29 4.40 6.73
CA PRO A 69 -19.80 5.77 6.68
C PRO A 69 -19.44 6.38 5.32
N LYS A 70 -20.44 6.80 4.56
CA LYS A 70 -20.24 7.67 3.40
C LYS A 70 -19.93 9.06 3.92
N ASN A 71 -18.69 9.29 4.35
CA ASN A 71 -18.22 10.59 4.81
C ASN A 71 -18.15 11.59 3.64
N ASN A 72 -17.79 12.83 3.95
CA ASN A 72 -17.70 13.94 2.99
C ASN A 72 -16.61 13.67 1.92
N THR A 73 -16.94 12.93 0.87
CA THR A 73 -16.04 12.54 -0.23
C THR A 73 -16.17 13.48 -1.42
N SER A 74 -16.04 14.80 -1.20
CA SER A 74 -16.01 15.78 -2.29
C SER A 74 -14.58 16.01 -2.81
N PRO A 75 -14.38 16.26 -4.12
CA PRO A 75 -13.08 16.62 -4.68
C PRO A 75 -12.40 17.79 -3.96
N GLN A 76 -13.17 18.81 -3.59
CA GLN A 76 -12.67 19.98 -2.88
C GLN A 76 -12.14 19.64 -1.49
N PHE A 77 -12.89 18.85 -0.73
CA PHE A 77 -12.46 18.43 0.58
C PHE A 77 -11.21 17.54 0.52
N GLU A 78 -11.13 16.66 -0.48
CA GLU A 78 -9.95 15.81 -0.67
C GLU A 78 -8.70 16.60 -1.09
N TYR A 79 -8.87 17.62 -1.94
CA TYR A 79 -7.78 18.54 -2.29
C TYR A 79 -7.28 19.31 -1.06
N LYS A 80 -8.20 19.85 -0.25
CA LYS A 80 -7.86 20.50 1.02
C LYS A 80 -7.11 19.55 1.95
N ARG A 81 -7.59 18.30 2.10
CA ARG A 81 -6.89 17.28 2.89
C ARG A 81 -5.46 17.10 2.39
N ALA A 82 -5.27 16.96 1.08
CA ALA A 82 -3.94 16.80 0.49
C ALA A 82 -2.99 17.96 0.84
N CYS A 83 -3.47 19.20 0.75
CA CYS A 83 -2.70 20.38 1.13
C CYS A 83 -2.28 20.36 2.61
N LEU A 84 -3.21 20.08 3.52
CA LEU A 84 -2.93 20.07 4.95
C LEU A 84 -1.98 18.93 5.36
N ILE A 85 -2.16 17.73 4.81
CA ILE A 85 -1.26 16.60 5.07
C ILE A 85 0.14 16.85 4.49
N LYS A 86 0.25 17.55 3.35
CA LYS A 86 1.54 17.97 2.81
C LYS A 86 2.26 18.92 3.78
N LEU A 87 1.56 19.94 4.31
CA LEU A 87 2.13 20.85 5.31
C LEU A 87 2.56 20.11 6.59
N LEU A 88 1.77 19.13 7.03
CA LEU A 88 2.11 18.30 8.19
C LEU A 88 3.42 17.51 7.98
N ARG A 89 3.65 16.98 6.77
CA ARG A 89 4.91 16.30 6.41
C ARG A 89 6.09 17.26 6.41
N GLU A 90 5.89 18.49 5.91
CA GLU A 90 6.92 19.53 5.89
C GLU A 90 7.30 19.97 7.31
N GLU A 91 6.33 20.12 8.21
CA GLU A 91 6.62 20.41 9.63
C GLU A 91 7.32 19.24 10.33
N TYR A 92 6.97 17.99 10.03
CA TYR A 92 7.69 16.82 10.56
C TYR A 92 9.16 16.77 10.11
N GLU A 93 9.45 17.06 8.83
CA GLU A 93 10.83 17.18 8.32
C GLU A 93 11.60 18.29 9.06
N LYS A 94 10.94 19.45 9.26
CA LYS A 94 11.52 20.58 9.98
C LYS A 94 11.82 20.25 11.44
N ASP A 95 10.90 19.61 12.14
CA ASP A 95 11.10 19.19 13.54
C ASP A 95 12.25 18.18 13.68
N CYS A 96 12.38 17.22 12.74
CA CYS A 96 13.53 16.32 12.70
C CYS A 96 14.84 17.11 12.51
N SER A 97 14.87 18.06 11.58
CA SER A 97 16.06 18.88 11.32
C SER A 97 16.42 19.77 12.52
N GLU A 98 15.42 20.39 13.15
CA GLU A 98 15.61 21.32 14.28
C GLU A 98 16.08 20.58 15.54
N LEU A 99 15.41 19.48 15.90
CA LEU A 99 15.59 18.80 17.19
C LEU A 99 16.65 17.68 17.14
N LEU A 100 16.99 17.17 15.95
CA LEU A 100 17.92 16.05 15.77
C LEU A 100 19.10 16.44 14.88
N TYR A 101 19.67 17.63 15.12
CA TYR A 101 20.96 18.07 14.57
C TYR A 101 21.07 18.08 13.03
N ASN A 102 20.07 18.61 12.32
CA ASN A 102 19.96 18.64 10.86
C ASN A 102 19.80 17.24 10.23
N MET A 103 19.20 16.30 10.96
CA MET A 103 18.77 15.03 10.42
C MET A 103 17.48 15.23 9.62
N SER A 104 17.46 14.80 8.36
CA SER A 104 16.22 14.69 7.59
C SER A 104 15.29 13.65 8.20
N ALA A 105 13.98 13.78 7.99
CA ALA A 105 13.05 12.75 8.43
C ALA A 105 13.44 11.40 7.80
N PRO A 106 13.44 10.31 8.59
CA PRO A 106 13.74 9.00 8.06
C PRO A 106 12.79 8.66 6.90
N LYS A 107 13.35 8.15 5.80
CA LYS A 107 12.56 7.88 4.59
C LYS A 107 11.39 6.94 4.92
N GLU A 108 10.19 7.30 4.46
CA GLU A 108 8.93 6.58 4.67
C GLU A 108 8.45 6.48 6.14
N SER A 109 9.10 7.10 7.14
CA SER A 109 8.68 6.98 8.55
C SER A 109 7.27 7.53 8.78
N PHE A 110 6.92 8.64 8.11
CA PHE A 110 5.57 9.19 8.15
C PHE A 110 4.55 8.20 7.58
N ASN A 111 4.87 7.53 6.47
CA ASN A 111 3.98 6.53 5.86
C ASN A 111 3.80 5.31 6.77
N ARG A 112 4.88 4.85 7.43
CA ARG A 112 4.79 3.77 8.43
C ARG A 112 3.91 4.15 9.61
N TRP A 113 4.01 5.39 10.09
CA TRP A 113 3.12 5.92 11.13
C TRP A 113 1.65 5.96 10.68
N LEU A 114 1.36 6.31 9.42
CA LEU A 114 -0.01 6.21 8.89
C LEU A 114 -0.49 4.75 8.75
N PHE A 115 0.37 3.84 8.28
CA PHE A 115 0.06 2.41 8.19
C PHE A 115 -0.26 1.81 9.54
N GLU A 116 0.49 2.19 10.57
CA GLU A 116 0.26 1.77 11.94
C GLU A 116 -1.15 2.15 12.42
N GLN A 117 -1.58 3.39 12.13
CA GLN A 117 -2.94 3.84 12.46
C GLN A 117 -4.00 2.99 11.77
N LEU A 118 -3.78 2.62 10.51
CA LEU A 118 -4.70 1.77 9.75
C LEU A 118 -4.70 0.30 10.20
N ALA A 119 -3.64 -0.15 10.88
CA ALA A 119 -3.55 -1.51 11.42
C ALA A 119 -4.45 -1.71 12.64
N VAL A 120 -4.77 -0.65 13.38
CA VAL A 120 -5.61 -0.73 14.58
C VAL A 120 -7.08 -0.96 14.19
N PRO A 121 -7.73 -2.05 14.65
CA PRO A 121 -9.16 -2.27 14.40
C PRO A 121 -10.02 -1.15 14.98
N LYS A 122 -11.04 -0.70 14.24
CA LYS A 122 -11.92 0.40 14.67
C LYS A 122 -12.72 0.08 15.92
N SER A 123 -13.02 -1.20 16.16
CA SER A 123 -13.67 -1.66 17.40
C SER A 123 -12.87 -1.33 18.68
N LYS A 124 -11.58 -1.01 18.55
CA LYS A 124 -10.71 -0.59 19.65
C LYS A 124 -10.46 0.92 19.71
N SER A 125 -11.00 1.70 18.77
CA SER A 125 -10.81 3.15 18.70
C SER A 125 -12.14 3.90 18.72
N ASP A 126 -12.38 4.68 19.78
CA ASP A 126 -13.61 5.45 19.97
C ASP A 126 -13.71 6.73 19.09
N ASN A 127 -12.65 7.09 18.34
CA ASN A 127 -12.52 8.39 17.68
C ASN A 127 -12.11 8.26 16.21
N THR A 128 -13.06 8.06 15.29
CA THR A 128 -12.74 8.17 13.85
C THR A 128 -12.65 9.65 13.44
N LEU A 129 -11.46 10.24 13.61
CA LEU A 129 -11.20 11.67 13.42
C LEU A 129 -11.06 12.09 11.93
N ASP A 130 -10.38 11.29 11.10
CA ASP A 130 -10.22 11.45 9.63
C ASP A 130 -9.74 10.11 9.02
N PRO A 131 -10.10 9.73 7.77
CA PRO A 131 -9.68 8.46 7.16
C PRO A 131 -8.17 8.30 6.86
N VAL A 132 -7.39 9.37 6.84
CA VAL A 132 -5.91 9.31 6.70
C VAL A 132 -5.24 9.45 8.07
N LEU A 133 -5.70 10.40 8.89
CA LEU A 133 -5.22 10.60 10.27
C LEU A 133 -6.17 9.96 11.29
N CYS A 134 -6.28 8.64 11.26
CA CYS A 134 -7.24 7.90 12.08
C CYS A 134 -6.92 7.95 13.58
N LEU A 135 -5.63 7.83 13.96
CA LEU A 135 -5.15 7.68 15.33
C LEU A 135 -3.79 8.39 15.55
N PRO A 136 -3.75 9.73 15.44
CA PRO A 136 -2.49 10.48 15.49
C PRO A 136 -1.72 10.32 16.82
N GLU A 137 -2.39 9.92 17.91
CA GLU A 137 -1.81 9.64 19.22
C GLU A 137 -0.81 8.47 19.23
N LEU A 138 -0.83 7.59 18.22
CA LEU A 138 0.16 6.51 18.12
C LEU A 138 1.59 7.03 18.00
N SER A 139 1.78 8.27 17.54
CA SER A 139 3.11 8.89 17.56
C SER A 139 3.67 9.03 18.99
N LEU A 140 2.81 9.14 20.01
CA LEU A 140 3.23 9.27 21.41
C LEU A 140 3.50 7.92 22.07
N SER A 141 2.59 6.96 21.84
CA SER A 141 2.52 5.69 22.58
C SER A 141 3.23 4.54 21.89
N SER A 142 3.39 4.60 20.57
CA SER A 142 3.98 3.53 19.79
C SER A 142 5.47 3.70 19.54
N SER A 143 6.12 2.56 19.32
CA SER A 143 7.53 2.48 18.99
C SER A 143 7.83 2.70 17.51
N VAL A 144 6.87 2.59 16.59
CA VAL A 144 7.13 2.58 15.13
C VAL A 144 7.94 3.79 14.67
N ILE A 145 7.40 4.99 14.88
CA ILE A 145 8.06 6.21 14.44
C ILE A 145 9.33 6.48 15.25
N LYS A 146 9.33 6.12 16.54
CA LYS A 146 10.51 6.27 17.41
C LYS A 146 11.66 5.36 16.98
N LEU A 147 11.38 4.14 16.53
CA LEU A 147 12.36 3.20 16.00
C LEU A 147 12.94 3.72 14.68
N GLU A 148 12.13 4.31 13.81
CA GLU A 148 12.64 4.92 12.58
C GLU A 148 13.54 6.13 12.89
N LEU A 149 13.13 7.03 13.79
CA LEU A 149 13.93 8.17 14.23
C LEU A 149 15.26 7.72 14.87
N THR A 150 15.20 6.83 15.86
CA THR A 150 16.39 6.31 16.56
C THR A 150 17.32 5.54 15.64
N SER A 151 16.80 4.86 14.61
CA SER A 151 17.64 4.13 13.65
C SER A 151 18.55 5.03 12.81
N GLU A 152 18.21 6.32 12.67
CA GLU A 152 19.05 7.31 11.98
C GLU A 152 20.04 8.02 12.93
N VAL A 153 20.04 7.69 14.21
CA VAL A 153 20.89 8.29 15.25
C VAL A 153 22.13 7.43 15.53
N PRO A 154 23.36 7.92 15.30
CA PRO A 154 23.74 9.11 14.51
C PRO A 154 23.77 8.86 12.98
N ALA A 155 23.66 7.60 12.57
CA ALA A 155 23.43 7.20 11.19
C ALA A 155 22.90 5.77 11.12
N ARG A 156 21.99 5.48 10.18
CA ARG A 156 21.54 4.10 9.95
C ARG A 156 22.66 3.19 9.46
N VAL A 157 22.83 2.07 10.16
CA VAL A 157 23.78 1.02 9.77
C VAL A 157 23.23 0.22 8.58
N ARG A 158 24.03 0.14 7.50
CA ARG A 158 23.70 -0.61 6.28
C ARG A 158 24.93 -1.32 5.75
N HIS A 159 24.83 -2.62 5.50
CA HIS A 159 26.01 -3.45 5.17
C HIS A 159 25.70 -4.62 4.23
N ARG A 160 24.73 -4.47 3.31
CA ARG A 160 24.35 -5.54 2.36
C ARG A 160 25.51 -5.94 1.44
N PHE A 161 26.29 -4.96 0.96
CA PHE A 161 27.44 -5.15 0.06
C PHE A 161 28.58 -4.19 0.40
N PRO A 162 29.82 -4.45 -0.04
CA PRO A 162 31.03 -3.76 0.44
C PRO A 162 30.95 -2.23 0.36
N LYS A 163 30.56 -1.66 -0.79
CA LYS A 163 30.41 -0.20 -0.94
C LYS A 163 29.43 0.40 0.07
N GLN A 164 28.33 -0.29 0.37
CA GLN A 164 27.34 0.18 1.33
C GLN A 164 27.90 0.15 2.76
N ALA A 165 28.57 -0.93 3.14
CA ALA A 165 29.18 -1.06 4.48
C ALA A 165 30.26 0.01 4.72
N TYR A 166 31.11 0.28 3.71
CA TYR A 166 32.12 1.34 3.79
C TYR A 166 31.47 2.71 4.01
N ASN A 167 30.49 3.06 3.18
CA ASN A 167 29.78 4.33 3.28
C ASN A 167 29.05 4.47 4.61
N SER A 168 28.43 3.39 5.10
CA SER A 168 27.73 3.39 6.38
C SER A 168 28.70 3.66 7.55
N MET A 169 29.87 3.02 7.57
CA MET A 169 30.91 3.30 8.58
C MET A 169 31.37 4.76 8.52
N SER A 170 31.66 5.27 7.32
CA SER A 170 32.07 6.67 7.12
C SER A 170 31.01 7.66 7.60
N SER A 171 29.74 7.42 7.27
CA SER A 171 28.61 8.25 7.69
C SER A 171 28.44 8.21 9.22
N TYR A 172 28.50 7.03 9.83
CA TYR A 172 28.36 6.88 11.27
C TYR A 172 29.45 7.65 12.02
N ILE A 173 30.71 7.50 11.61
CA ILE A 173 31.84 8.24 12.20
C ILE A 173 31.65 9.74 12.02
N THR A 174 31.36 10.19 10.79
CA THR A 174 31.27 11.63 10.46
C THR A 174 30.13 12.30 11.22
N ASN A 175 28.95 11.66 11.25
CA ASN A 175 27.81 12.20 11.97
C ASN A 175 28.04 12.14 13.47
N GLY A 176 28.57 11.02 13.99
CA GLY A 176 28.89 10.88 15.39
C GLY A 176 29.87 11.95 15.89
N GLU A 177 30.93 12.27 15.14
CA GLU A 177 31.85 13.37 15.49
C GLU A 177 31.17 14.73 15.50
N LYS A 178 30.32 15.01 14.50
CA LYS A 178 29.56 16.27 14.42
C LYS A 178 28.56 16.41 15.58
N TRP A 179 27.87 15.33 15.92
CA TRP A 179 26.86 15.33 16.97
C TRP A 179 27.51 15.44 18.35
N LEU A 180 28.63 14.75 18.57
CA LEU A 180 29.44 14.93 19.78
C LEU A 180 29.85 16.38 19.99
N HIS A 181 30.24 17.11 18.94
CA HIS A 181 30.58 18.53 19.08
C HIS A 181 29.40 19.34 19.61
N LYS A 182 28.22 19.20 19.00
CA LYS A 182 27.00 19.89 19.42
C LYS A 182 26.59 19.51 20.85
N LEU A 183 26.66 18.22 21.18
CA LEU A 183 26.35 17.72 22.52
C LEU A 183 27.27 18.31 23.58
N ASN A 184 28.58 18.46 23.31
CA ASN A 184 29.49 19.10 24.26
C ASN A 184 29.23 20.61 24.40
N GLU A 185 28.63 21.27 23.40
CA GLU A 185 28.22 22.68 23.51
C GLU A 185 26.93 22.83 24.33
N GLU A 186 26.02 21.88 24.22
CA GLU A 186 24.71 21.88 24.90
C GLU A 186 24.80 21.39 26.35
N PHE A 187 25.63 20.38 26.62
CA PHE A 187 25.77 19.75 27.93
C PHE A 187 27.16 20.02 28.51
N ASN A 188 27.27 21.03 29.38
CA ASN A 188 28.46 21.26 30.22
C ASN A 188 28.32 20.41 31.51
N ASP A 189 29.02 19.27 31.55
CA ASP A 189 29.29 18.32 32.67
C ASP A 189 28.54 18.56 34.00
N ASP A 190 27.61 17.68 34.42
CA ASP A 190 27.96 16.65 35.44
C ASP A 190 27.22 15.29 35.29
N GLU A 191 26.11 15.16 34.57
CA GLU A 191 25.31 13.91 34.53
C GLU A 191 25.59 12.98 33.33
N GLN A 192 26.03 13.52 32.18
CA GLN A 192 26.17 12.77 30.92
C GLN A 192 27.62 12.63 30.43
N GLY A 193 28.58 13.14 31.20
CA GLY A 193 30.00 13.19 30.84
C GLY A 193 30.60 11.80 30.56
N ASP A 194 30.22 10.79 31.32
CA ASP A 194 30.69 9.41 31.13
C ASP A 194 30.21 8.83 29.79
N SER A 195 28.92 8.97 29.47
CA SER A 195 28.35 8.54 28.19
C SER A 195 28.99 9.27 26.99
N LEU A 196 29.18 10.58 27.09
CA LEU A 196 29.83 11.38 26.04
C LEU A 196 31.31 10.97 25.84
N ASN A 197 32.02 10.69 26.93
CA ASN A 197 33.39 10.19 26.89
C ASN A 197 33.46 8.81 26.24
N GLU A 198 32.54 7.91 26.56
CA GLU A 198 32.47 6.59 25.95
C GLU A 198 32.17 6.67 24.45
N ILE A 199 31.16 7.43 24.04
CA ILE A 199 30.85 7.68 22.62
C ILE A 199 32.09 8.21 21.89
N ARG A 200 32.79 9.19 22.48
CA ARG A 200 34.02 9.78 21.91
C ARG A 200 35.11 8.75 21.71
N ASN A 201 35.32 7.86 22.68
CA ASN A 201 36.32 6.80 22.58
C ASN A 201 35.94 5.79 21.48
N LYS A 202 34.69 5.33 21.44
CA LYS A 202 34.20 4.37 20.41
C LYS A 202 34.31 4.92 18.99
N ILE A 203 33.90 6.17 18.78
CA ILE A 203 34.02 6.82 17.46
C ILE A 203 35.49 6.99 17.06
N ARG A 204 36.37 7.34 18.01
CA ARG A 204 37.81 7.47 17.75
C ARG A 204 38.45 6.14 17.35
N GLU A 205 38.12 5.06 18.06
CA GLU A 205 38.56 3.70 17.73
C GLU A 205 38.07 3.27 16.34
N ALA A 206 36.77 3.49 16.05
CA ALA A 206 36.17 3.19 14.76
C ALA A 206 36.85 3.97 13.63
N LYS A 207 37.15 5.25 13.84
CA LYS A 207 37.85 6.11 12.88
C LYS A 207 39.30 5.68 12.63
N GLN A 208 40.05 5.37 13.69
CA GLN A 208 41.41 4.85 13.56
C GLN A 208 41.42 3.54 12.78
N TRP A 209 40.51 2.62 13.11
CA TRP A 209 40.37 1.37 12.39
C TRP A 209 39.98 1.60 10.93
N HIS A 210 38.95 2.40 10.65
CA HIS A 210 38.49 2.67 9.29
C HIS A 210 39.58 3.30 8.41
N ASN A 211 40.37 4.23 8.96
CA ASN A 211 41.50 4.86 8.26
C ASN A 211 42.66 3.90 7.96
N SER A 212 42.76 2.79 8.69
CA SER A 212 43.75 1.73 8.43
C SER A 212 43.32 0.77 7.31
N GLN A 213 42.05 0.80 6.89
CA GLN A 213 41.52 -0.07 5.84
C GLN A 213 41.73 0.52 4.44
N PRO A 214 41.77 -0.30 3.38
CA PRO A 214 41.82 0.20 2.02
C PRO A 214 40.55 1.00 1.66
N ARG A 215 40.69 2.03 0.82
CA ARG A 215 39.56 2.87 0.35
C ARG A 215 38.53 2.09 -0.48
N HIS A 216 38.98 1.02 -1.14
CA HIS A 216 38.14 0.15 -1.95
C HIS A 216 38.07 -1.23 -1.30
N ILE A 217 36.99 -1.47 -0.55
CA ILE A 217 36.78 -2.75 0.12
C ILE A 217 36.05 -3.74 -0.78
N THR A 218 36.43 -5.01 -0.66
CA THR A 218 35.89 -6.15 -1.42
C THR A 218 35.02 -7.05 -0.52
N GLU A 219 34.45 -8.11 -1.09
CA GLU A 219 33.66 -9.11 -0.34
C GLU A 219 34.45 -9.75 0.81
N GLU A 220 35.78 -9.88 0.69
CA GLU A 220 36.65 -10.40 1.75
C GLU A 220 36.60 -9.54 3.03
N HIS A 221 36.41 -8.24 2.88
CA HIS A 221 36.40 -7.28 3.99
C HIS A 221 35.00 -7.16 4.63
N LEU A 222 33.95 -7.55 3.90
CA LEU A 222 32.56 -7.32 4.29
C LEU A 222 32.20 -7.93 5.65
N PRO A 223 32.59 -9.17 6.01
CA PRO A 223 32.28 -9.75 7.32
C PRO A 223 32.86 -8.93 8.48
N THR A 224 34.09 -8.43 8.34
CA THR A 224 34.74 -7.61 9.36
C THR A 224 34.05 -6.25 9.51
N TYR A 225 33.68 -5.61 8.40
CA TYR A 225 32.90 -4.37 8.42
C TYR A 225 31.52 -4.56 9.07
N LYS A 226 30.81 -5.65 8.72
CA LYS A 226 29.52 -6.01 9.33
C LYS A 226 29.64 -6.10 10.84
N LYS A 227 30.61 -6.89 11.33
CA LYS A 227 30.85 -7.03 12.77
C LYS A 227 31.16 -5.69 13.43
N LYS A 228 32.09 -4.89 12.87
CA LYS A 228 32.46 -3.59 13.45
C LYS A 228 31.30 -2.58 13.46
N LEU A 229 30.44 -2.61 12.45
CA LEU A 229 29.25 -1.76 12.40
C LEU A 229 28.20 -2.18 13.43
N GLU A 230 27.94 -3.48 13.59
CA GLU A 230 27.02 -3.96 14.63
C GLU A 230 27.59 -3.71 16.03
N ASP A 231 28.88 -3.97 16.28
CA ASP A 231 29.54 -3.63 17.55
C ASP A 231 29.37 -2.13 17.88
N LEU A 232 29.54 -1.26 16.88
CA LEU A 232 29.38 0.19 17.05
C LEU A 232 27.92 0.57 17.30
N LYS A 233 26.98 -0.03 16.59
CA LYS A 233 25.53 0.18 16.80
C LYS A 233 25.10 -0.27 18.18
N GLU A 234 25.49 -1.47 18.61
CA GLU A 234 25.09 -2.05 19.90
C GLU A 234 25.69 -1.31 21.09
N THR A 235 26.89 -0.72 20.94
CA THR A 235 27.57 -0.03 22.05
C THR A 235 27.36 1.49 22.05
N CYS A 236 27.26 2.11 20.87
CA CYS A 236 27.26 3.57 20.74
C CYS A 236 25.86 4.16 20.47
N SER A 237 25.00 3.50 19.67
CA SER A 237 23.66 4.03 19.39
C SER A 237 22.81 4.19 20.66
N PRO A 238 22.76 3.22 21.61
CA PRO A 238 21.99 3.38 22.84
C PRO A 238 22.40 4.58 23.68
N LEU A 239 23.70 4.92 23.70
CA LEU A 239 24.20 6.08 24.42
C LEU A 239 23.69 7.38 23.77
N PHE A 240 23.74 7.49 22.44
CA PHE A 240 23.12 8.61 21.74
C PHE A 240 21.61 8.67 21.95
N HIS A 241 20.92 7.52 21.94
CA HIS A 241 19.48 7.44 22.16
C HIS A 241 19.08 7.93 23.54
N GLY A 242 19.82 7.54 24.58
CA GLY A 242 19.57 8.01 25.94
C GLY A 242 19.72 9.53 26.09
N ILE A 243 20.72 10.12 25.43
CA ILE A 243 20.95 11.57 25.47
C ILE A 243 19.89 12.33 24.67
N LEU A 244 19.45 11.81 23.52
CA LEU A 244 18.51 12.46 22.60
C LEU A 244 17.05 12.06 22.82
N GLN A 245 16.75 11.27 23.85
CA GLN A 245 15.42 10.72 24.08
C GLN A 245 14.35 11.82 24.16
N ASP A 246 14.62 12.89 24.93
CA ASP A 246 13.67 14.01 25.09
C ASP A 246 13.42 14.76 23.78
N ASN A 247 14.44 14.87 22.91
CA ASN A 247 14.30 15.48 21.59
C ASN A 247 13.44 14.60 20.67
N ILE A 248 13.68 13.28 20.66
CA ILE A 248 12.90 12.32 19.88
C ILE A 248 11.43 12.30 20.33
N ASP A 249 11.20 12.27 21.64
CA ASP A 249 9.85 12.33 22.21
C ASP A 249 9.17 13.68 21.90
N THR A 250 9.94 14.77 21.82
CA THR A 250 9.43 16.08 21.43
C THR A 250 9.04 16.15 19.96
N VAL A 251 9.81 15.55 19.04
CA VAL A 251 9.42 15.39 17.62
C VAL A 251 8.08 14.66 17.53
N CYS A 252 7.95 13.54 18.23
CA CYS A 252 6.71 12.75 18.26
C CYS A 252 5.52 13.54 18.82
N ARG A 253 5.75 14.31 19.89
CA ARG A 253 4.73 15.17 20.51
C ARG A 253 4.26 16.29 19.58
N ARG A 254 5.19 16.97 18.89
CA ARG A 254 4.85 18.03 17.94
C ARG A 254 4.08 17.45 16.75
N LEU A 255 4.48 16.30 16.22
CA LEU A 255 3.74 15.58 15.17
C LEU A 255 2.29 15.29 15.59
N HIS A 256 2.08 14.74 16.79
CA HIS A 256 0.74 14.50 17.33
C HIS A 256 -0.11 15.78 17.36
N LEU A 257 0.41 16.83 18.00
CA LEU A 257 -0.32 18.09 18.19
C LEU A 257 -0.69 18.72 16.84
N LYS A 258 0.25 18.73 15.89
CA LYS A 258 0.00 19.24 14.53
C LYS A 258 -0.99 18.39 13.75
N ALA A 259 -0.95 17.07 13.89
CA ALA A 259 -1.95 16.21 13.28
C ALA A 259 -3.37 16.48 13.83
N VAL A 260 -3.49 16.71 15.13
CA VAL A 260 -4.77 17.10 15.76
C VAL A 260 -5.25 18.48 15.29
N GLU A 261 -4.36 19.47 15.14
CA GLU A 261 -4.68 20.77 14.55
C GLU A 261 -5.19 20.62 13.10
N VAL A 262 -4.51 19.80 12.29
CA VAL A 262 -4.89 19.51 10.91
C VAL A 262 -6.29 18.89 10.81
N ILE A 263 -6.61 17.93 11.69
CA ILE A 263 -7.95 17.32 11.77
C ILE A 263 -9.00 18.38 12.10
N LYS A 264 -8.75 19.24 13.10
CA LYS A 264 -9.68 20.31 13.48
C LYS A 264 -9.90 21.27 12.31
N GLU A 265 -8.83 21.69 11.63
CA GLU A 265 -8.92 22.58 10.47
C GLU A 265 -9.72 21.94 9.32
N MET A 266 -9.60 20.63 9.11
CA MET A 266 -10.46 19.90 8.16
C MET A 266 -11.93 19.98 8.56
N GLN A 267 -12.26 19.84 9.84
CA GLN A 267 -13.63 19.84 10.35
C GLN A 267 -14.27 21.25 10.46
N GLU A 268 -13.46 22.30 10.68
CA GLU A 268 -13.95 23.65 10.98
C GLU A 268 -14.29 24.51 9.75
N GLN A 269 -13.67 24.28 8.58
CA GLN A 269 -14.03 25.06 7.40
C GLN A 269 -15.11 24.35 6.60
N ASP A 270 -16.25 25.04 6.44
CA ASP A 270 -17.28 24.67 5.49
C ASP A 270 -16.69 24.57 4.08
N VAL A 271 -17.27 23.67 3.29
CA VAL A 271 -17.05 23.61 1.84
C VAL A 271 -17.31 25.00 1.28
N ASP A 272 -16.34 25.63 0.61
CA ASP A 272 -16.56 26.93 -0.02
C ASP A 272 -17.65 26.75 -1.08
N GLU A 273 -18.88 27.16 -0.76
CA GLU A 273 -20.05 27.06 -1.64
C GLU A 273 -19.88 27.86 -2.94
N GLN A 274 -18.87 28.74 -3.00
CA GLN A 274 -18.49 29.49 -4.20
C GLN A 274 -17.45 28.75 -5.06
N ASP A 275 -16.94 27.61 -4.61
CA ASP A 275 -16.00 26.80 -5.39
C ASP A 275 -16.71 26.13 -6.57
N GLN A 276 -16.41 26.62 -7.77
CA GLN A 276 -16.91 26.08 -9.04
C GLN A 276 -15.93 25.07 -9.67
N ASN A 277 -14.91 24.62 -8.94
CA ASN A 277 -13.98 23.61 -9.42
C ASN A 277 -14.70 22.29 -9.67
N THR A 278 -14.46 21.72 -10.85
CA THR A 278 -15.02 20.44 -11.28
C THR A 278 -13.89 19.52 -11.70
N VAL A 279 -14.14 18.21 -11.63
CA VAL A 279 -13.21 17.22 -12.17
C VAL A 279 -13.47 17.03 -13.66
N LYS A 280 -12.40 17.06 -14.45
CA LYS A 280 -12.42 16.83 -15.90
C LYS A 280 -11.34 15.83 -16.28
N VAL A 281 -11.53 15.21 -17.44
CA VAL A 281 -10.54 14.27 -18.01
C VAL A 281 -10.16 14.68 -19.43
N ALA A 282 -8.88 14.49 -19.75
CA ALA A 282 -8.37 14.54 -21.11
C ALA A 282 -7.81 13.17 -21.50
N HIS A 283 -8.08 12.72 -22.72
CA HIS A 283 -7.69 11.41 -23.21
C HIS A 283 -6.57 11.52 -24.24
N ASN A 284 -5.57 10.66 -24.10
CA ASN A 284 -4.56 10.30 -25.09
C ASN A 284 -4.64 8.77 -25.32
N ASP A 285 -4.00 8.23 -26.36
CA ASP A 285 -4.08 6.82 -26.77
C ASP A 285 -3.75 5.84 -25.62
N GLN A 286 -2.85 6.23 -24.72
CA GLN A 286 -2.38 5.36 -23.62
C GLN A 286 -2.64 5.94 -22.21
N VAL A 287 -2.98 7.22 -22.11
CA VAL A 287 -2.99 7.97 -20.85
C VAL A 287 -4.30 8.75 -20.72
N VAL A 288 -4.84 8.79 -19.51
CA VAL A 288 -5.95 9.67 -19.14
C VAL A 288 -5.45 10.61 -18.06
N THR A 289 -5.54 11.89 -18.34
CA THR A 289 -5.18 12.97 -17.41
C THR A 289 -6.44 13.42 -16.69
N VAL A 290 -6.49 13.22 -15.37
CA VAL A 290 -7.58 13.64 -14.49
C VAL A 290 -7.19 14.97 -13.85
N THR A 291 -7.99 16.01 -14.04
CA THR A 291 -7.70 17.38 -13.55
C THR A 291 -8.81 17.87 -12.64
N TYR A 292 -8.45 18.42 -11.49
CA TYR A 292 -9.37 19.13 -10.60
C TYR A 292 -9.17 20.65 -10.68
N GLY A 293 -10.27 21.37 -10.86
CA GLY A 293 -10.28 22.83 -11.00
C GLY A 293 -9.55 23.30 -12.26
N LYS A 294 -9.12 24.57 -12.27
CA LYS A 294 -8.30 25.13 -13.37
C LYS A 294 -6.83 24.69 -13.25
N PHE A 295 -6.59 23.38 -13.29
CA PHE A 295 -5.28 22.74 -13.09
C PHE A 295 -4.69 22.94 -11.69
N LEU A 296 -5.54 22.91 -10.66
CA LEU A 296 -5.07 22.97 -9.27
C LEU A 296 -4.38 21.66 -8.87
N ASP A 297 -4.90 20.53 -9.34
CA ASP A 297 -4.29 19.22 -9.17
C ASP A 297 -4.50 18.35 -10.41
N THR A 298 -3.58 17.44 -10.69
CA THR A 298 -3.61 16.61 -11.91
C THR A 298 -2.94 15.26 -11.69
N PHE A 299 -3.54 14.21 -12.25
CA PHE A 299 -3.05 12.84 -12.23
C PHE A 299 -3.05 12.23 -13.62
N ASP A 300 -1.95 11.57 -13.99
CA ASP A 300 -1.85 10.78 -15.21
C ASP A 300 -1.94 9.29 -14.88
N ILE A 301 -3.02 8.66 -15.36
CA ILE A 301 -3.23 7.21 -15.22
C ILE A 301 -3.29 6.54 -16.58
N THR A 302 -2.93 5.26 -16.62
CA THR A 302 -3.05 4.49 -17.86
C THR A 302 -4.52 4.38 -18.29
N MET A 303 -4.77 4.41 -19.61
CA MET A 303 -6.10 4.16 -20.19
C MET A 303 -6.69 2.83 -19.68
N CYS A 304 -5.83 1.83 -19.53
CA CYS A 304 -6.15 0.53 -18.95
C CYS A 304 -6.78 0.65 -17.55
N HIS A 305 -6.14 1.39 -16.63
CA HIS A 305 -6.64 1.55 -15.26
C HIS A 305 -7.83 2.49 -15.16
N TYR A 306 -7.91 3.54 -15.99
CA TYR A 306 -9.12 4.37 -16.08
C TYR A 306 -10.36 3.51 -16.39
N ASN A 307 -10.26 2.62 -17.37
CA ASN A 307 -11.35 1.71 -17.73
C ASN A 307 -11.63 0.67 -16.65
N LYS A 308 -10.59 0.10 -16.01
CA LYS A 308 -10.73 -0.79 -14.85
C LYS A 308 -11.58 -0.14 -13.75
N LEU A 309 -11.23 1.08 -13.35
CA LEU A 309 -11.91 1.81 -12.28
C LEU A 309 -13.35 2.16 -12.66
N ARG A 310 -13.60 2.52 -13.93
CA ARG A 310 -14.95 2.77 -14.44
C ARG A 310 -15.82 1.51 -14.41
N LEU A 311 -15.25 0.35 -14.72
CA LEU A 311 -15.93 -0.95 -14.63
C LEU A 311 -16.30 -1.30 -13.18
N LEU A 312 -15.35 -1.15 -12.26
CA LEU A 312 -15.59 -1.34 -10.82
C LEU A 312 -16.69 -0.41 -10.31
N PHE A 313 -16.61 0.88 -10.67
CA PHE A 313 -17.59 1.87 -10.27
C PHE A 313 -19.01 1.52 -10.74
N ARG A 314 -19.16 1.14 -12.02
CA ARG A 314 -20.46 0.73 -12.57
C ARG A 314 -21.00 -0.54 -11.94
N LYS A 315 -20.13 -1.50 -11.63
CA LYS A 315 -20.52 -2.77 -11.00
C LYS A 315 -21.12 -2.54 -9.61
N HIS A 316 -20.60 -1.58 -8.86
CA HIS A 316 -20.98 -1.35 -7.46
C HIS A 316 -21.93 -0.16 -7.23
N ASN A 317 -22.17 0.69 -8.24
CA ASN A 317 -23.04 1.87 -8.14
C ASN A 317 -24.01 1.96 -9.32
N GLN A 318 -25.03 1.10 -9.35
CA GLN A 318 -26.01 1.08 -10.44
C GLN A 318 -26.52 2.49 -10.79
N GLU A 319 -26.59 2.78 -12.10
CA GLU A 319 -27.21 3.98 -12.70
C GLU A 319 -26.72 5.34 -12.16
N GLN A 320 -25.41 5.50 -11.92
CA GLN A 320 -24.81 6.79 -11.55
C GLN A 320 -24.34 7.62 -12.75
N SER A 321 -24.24 8.95 -12.56
CA SER A 321 -23.76 9.88 -13.57
C SER A 321 -22.25 9.73 -13.83
N GLU A 322 -21.81 10.06 -15.04
CA GLU A 322 -20.37 10.07 -15.38
C GLU A 322 -19.61 11.08 -14.50
N GLN A 323 -20.22 12.23 -14.19
CA GLN A 323 -19.59 13.22 -13.32
C GLN A 323 -19.31 12.65 -11.91
N LEU A 324 -20.25 11.89 -11.34
CA LEU A 324 -20.04 11.27 -10.03
C LEU A 324 -18.88 10.25 -10.07
N PHE A 325 -18.74 9.52 -11.18
CA PHE A 325 -17.56 8.66 -11.38
C PHE A 325 -16.27 9.48 -11.41
N LEU A 326 -16.23 10.60 -12.15
CA LEU A 326 -15.05 11.46 -12.23
C LEU A 326 -14.67 12.05 -10.87
N ASP A 327 -15.66 12.52 -10.11
CA ASP A 327 -15.44 13.09 -8.78
C ASP A 327 -14.84 12.03 -7.82
N HIS A 328 -15.40 10.83 -7.79
CA HIS A 328 -14.86 9.72 -6.98
C HIS A 328 -13.51 9.20 -7.51
N LEU A 329 -13.29 9.19 -8.82
CA LEU A 329 -12.00 8.83 -9.41
C LEU A 329 -10.91 9.78 -8.92
N TYR A 330 -11.18 11.09 -8.94
CA TYR A 330 -10.24 12.08 -8.42
C TYR A 330 -10.00 11.89 -6.92
N VAL A 331 -11.07 11.74 -6.12
CA VAL A 331 -10.94 11.54 -4.67
C VAL A 331 -10.13 10.29 -4.34
N LEU A 332 -10.35 9.19 -5.07
CA LEU A 332 -9.58 7.95 -4.96
C LEU A 332 -8.08 8.19 -5.23
N LEU A 333 -7.74 8.76 -6.39
CA LEU A 333 -6.33 9.00 -6.78
C LEU A 333 -5.65 9.94 -5.79
N ARG A 334 -6.34 11.02 -5.44
CA ARG A 334 -5.84 12.02 -4.50
C ARG A 334 -5.63 11.42 -3.12
N ARG A 335 -6.56 10.60 -2.62
CA ARG A 335 -6.47 9.92 -1.31
C ARG A 335 -5.21 9.07 -1.21
N TYR A 336 -4.99 8.19 -2.18
CA TYR A 336 -3.83 7.31 -2.17
C TYR A 336 -2.52 8.08 -2.33
N GLN A 337 -2.48 9.13 -3.16
CA GLN A 337 -1.30 10.00 -3.26
C GLN A 337 -1.08 10.80 -1.96
N THR A 338 -2.12 11.27 -1.28
CA THR A 338 -2.01 11.96 0.02
C THR A 338 -1.45 11.04 1.10
N PHE A 339 -1.90 9.78 1.12
CA PHE A 339 -1.41 8.77 2.05
C PHE A 339 0.06 8.41 1.83
N PHE A 340 0.50 8.26 0.59
CA PHE A 340 1.91 7.93 0.32
C PHE A 340 2.84 9.14 0.33
N GLY A 341 2.37 10.33 -0.02
CA GLY A 341 3.18 11.55 0.01
C GLY A 341 3.26 12.25 -1.35
N PRO A 342 3.92 13.42 -1.42
CA PRO A 342 3.89 14.28 -2.60
C PRO A 342 4.72 13.75 -3.78
N ASN A 343 5.64 12.80 -3.57
CA ASN A 343 6.41 12.21 -4.67
C ASN A 343 5.60 11.09 -5.34
N ILE A 344 5.52 11.12 -6.68
CA ILE A 344 4.72 10.18 -7.46
C ILE A 344 5.14 8.70 -7.30
N LEU A 345 6.40 8.44 -6.92
CA LEU A 345 6.92 7.08 -6.67
C LEU A 345 6.94 6.70 -5.18
N GLU A 346 6.51 7.60 -4.30
CA GLU A 346 6.49 7.36 -2.85
C GLU A 346 5.53 6.21 -2.52
N GLY A 347 5.92 5.40 -1.55
CA GLY A 347 5.13 4.25 -1.11
C GLY A 347 4.95 3.08 -2.09
N GLY A 348 5.48 3.16 -3.31
CA GLY A 348 5.41 2.08 -4.30
C GLY A 348 6.08 0.76 -3.88
N ASN A 349 6.89 0.79 -2.82
CA ASN A 349 7.56 -0.38 -2.24
C ASN A 349 6.82 -0.97 -1.03
N PHE A 350 5.69 -0.41 -0.60
CA PHE A 350 4.96 -0.93 0.56
C PHE A 350 4.04 -2.08 0.23
N HIS A 351 3.63 -2.24 -1.03
CA HIS A 351 2.68 -3.29 -1.37
C HIS A 351 2.88 -3.72 -2.81
N ALA A 352 2.92 -5.03 -3.02
CA ALA A 352 2.95 -5.65 -4.32
C ALA A 352 1.99 -6.84 -4.32
N ALA A 353 1.37 -7.09 -5.46
CA ALA A 353 0.38 -8.16 -5.60
C ALA A 353 0.95 -9.37 -6.33
N LEU A 354 0.35 -10.53 -6.09
CA LEU A 354 0.64 -11.76 -6.84
C LEU A 354 0.41 -11.54 -8.35
N PRO A 355 1.22 -12.14 -9.24
CA PRO A 355 0.93 -12.11 -10.68
C PRO A 355 -0.41 -12.79 -11.00
N GLU A 356 -0.99 -12.44 -12.15
CA GLU A 356 -2.31 -12.92 -12.58
C GLU A 356 -2.41 -14.44 -12.59
N ALA A 357 -1.34 -15.12 -12.99
CA ALA A 357 -1.29 -16.58 -13.04
C ALA A 357 -1.42 -17.22 -11.64
N GLY A 358 -0.89 -16.55 -10.62
CA GLY A 358 -1.06 -16.97 -9.24
C GLY A 358 -2.50 -16.78 -8.79
N PHE A 359 -3.10 -15.62 -9.03
CA PHE A 359 -4.52 -15.38 -8.70
C PHE A 359 -5.47 -16.33 -9.42
N ASP A 360 -5.25 -16.60 -10.71
CA ASP A 360 -6.03 -17.57 -11.49
C ASP A 360 -5.92 -18.99 -10.89
N LEU A 361 -4.72 -19.42 -10.52
CA LEU A 361 -4.49 -20.71 -9.90
C LEU A 361 -5.18 -20.81 -8.53
N LEU A 362 -5.05 -19.78 -7.68
CA LEU A 362 -5.73 -19.70 -6.39
C LEU A 362 -7.26 -19.75 -6.55
N ASN A 363 -7.81 -19.04 -7.55
CA ASN A 363 -9.24 -19.06 -7.84
C ASN A 363 -9.71 -20.46 -8.25
N ARG A 364 -9.00 -21.12 -9.17
CA ARG A 364 -9.40 -22.44 -9.68
C ARG A 364 -9.29 -23.57 -8.64
N HIS A 365 -8.26 -23.54 -7.80
CA HIS A 365 -7.98 -24.63 -6.85
C HIS A 365 -8.58 -24.41 -5.46
N MET A 366 -8.64 -23.16 -5.01
CA MET A 366 -9.04 -22.81 -3.66
C MET A 366 -10.27 -21.90 -3.61
N GLU A 367 -10.92 -21.63 -4.75
CA GLU A 367 -12.04 -20.70 -4.86
C GLU A 367 -11.73 -19.30 -4.29
N VAL A 368 -10.46 -18.90 -4.29
CA VAL A 368 -10.08 -17.56 -3.83
C VAL A 368 -10.73 -16.52 -4.75
N SER A 369 -11.51 -15.61 -4.17
CA SER A 369 -12.28 -14.61 -4.93
C SER A 369 -12.24 -13.20 -4.33
N GLN A 370 -11.43 -13.00 -3.29
CA GLN A 370 -11.30 -11.73 -2.58
C GLN A 370 -9.89 -11.60 -1.99
N GLU A 371 -9.35 -10.38 -2.06
CA GLU A 371 -8.07 -9.98 -1.47
C GLU A 371 -8.32 -9.36 -0.08
N CYS A 372 -7.56 -9.78 0.94
CA CYS A 372 -7.58 -9.18 2.27
C CYS A 372 -6.94 -7.79 2.29
N PHE A 373 -6.00 -7.50 1.39
CA PHE A 373 -5.36 -6.20 1.31
C PHE A 373 -5.23 -5.80 -0.15
N ALA A 374 -6.00 -4.82 -0.58
CA ALA A 374 -5.91 -4.24 -1.92
C ALA A 374 -6.37 -2.78 -1.93
N SER A 375 -6.41 -2.22 -3.13
CA SER A 375 -7.03 -0.96 -3.48
C SER A 375 -7.78 -1.11 -4.80
N PRO A 376 -8.70 -0.20 -5.13
CA PRO A 376 -9.29 -0.15 -6.47
C PRO A 376 -8.22 -0.08 -7.58
N LEU A 377 -7.06 0.51 -7.26
CA LEU A 377 -5.94 0.68 -8.18
C LEU A 377 -5.24 -0.65 -8.48
N ASN A 378 -5.09 -1.55 -7.50
CA ASN A 378 -4.28 -2.76 -7.65
C ASN A 378 -5.03 -4.10 -7.58
N CYS A 379 -6.31 -4.11 -7.21
CA CYS A 379 -7.07 -5.34 -7.02
C CYS A 379 -7.12 -6.23 -8.28
N TYR A 380 -7.09 -7.53 -8.07
CA TYR A 380 -7.37 -8.53 -9.10
C TYR A 380 -8.87 -8.86 -9.13
N PHE A 381 -9.51 -9.03 -7.98
CA PHE A 381 -10.93 -9.33 -7.89
C PHE A 381 -11.79 -8.07 -7.76
N SER A 382 -13.09 -8.21 -8.02
CA SER A 382 -14.04 -7.09 -7.89
C SER A 382 -14.45 -6.77 -6.46
N GLU A 383 -14.04 -7.59 -5.50
CA GLU A 383 -14.30 -7.43 -4.08
C GLU A 383 -12.98 -7.66 -3.33
N PHE A 384 -12.68 -6.79 -2.37
CA PHE A 384 -11.42 -6.78 -1.64
C PHE A 384 -11.58 -5.95 -0.37
N CYS A 385 -10.71 -6.14 0.62
CA CYS A 385 -10.57 -5.22 1.74
C CYS A 385 -9.52 -4.14 1.41
N SER A 386 -9.69 -2.92 1.92
CA SER A 386 -8.84 -1.78 1.60
C SER A 386 -8.69 -0.79 2.76
N ALA A 387 -7.73 0.13 2.60
CA ALA A 387 -7.39 1.14 3.60
C ALA A 387 -8.46 2.23 3.80
N PHE A 388 -9.13 2.66 2.71
CA PHE A 388 -9.99 3.85 2.73
C PHE A 388 -11.42 3.51 2.33
N PRO A 389 -12.17 2.81 3.20
CA PRO A 389 -13.48 2.31 2.82
C PRO A 389 -14.47 3.41 2.47
N ASP A 390 -14.32 4.63 3.01
CA ASP A 390 -15.17 5.78 2.70
C ASP A 390 -15.21 6.13 1.20
N ILE A 391 -14.12 5.89 0.46
CA ILE A 391 -14.05 6.09 -0.99
C ILE A 391 -13.95 4.78 -1.78
N ASP A 392 -13.25 3.78 -1.24
CA ASP A 392 -13.00 2.54 -1.97
C ASP A 392 -14.26 1.67 -2.11
N VAL A 393 -15.28 1.87 -1.25
CA VAL A 393 -16.57 1.15 -1.34
C VAL A 393 -17.25 1.36 -2.69
N TYR A 394 -17.10 2.54 -3.29
CA TYR A 394 -17.62 2.84 -4.62
C TYR A 394 -16.93 2.04 -5.72
N PHE A 395 -15.82 1.37 -5.43
CA PHE A 395 -15.06 0.55 -6.38
C PHE A 395 -14.93 -0.91 -5.94
N GLY A 396 -15.68 -1.34 -4.91
CA GLY A 396 -15.76 -2.75 -4.50
C GLY A 396 -15.09 -3.11 -3.18
N SER A 397 -14.62 -2.12 -2.41
CA SER A 397 -14.10 -2.40 -1.07
C SER A 397 -15.17 -2.95 -0.13
N ARG A 398 -14.74 -3.90 0.71
CA ARG A 398 -15.48 -4.53 1.80
C ARG A 398 -15.02 -4.03 3.18
N GLY A 399 -14.36 -2.88 3.25
CA GLY A 399 -13.85 -2.35 4.52
C GLY A 399 -12.38 -2.67 4.77
N SER A 400 -11.89 -2.28 5.94
CA SER A 400 -10.58 -2.72 6.44
C SER A 400 -10.62 -4.20 6.79
N PHE A 401 -9.56 -4.95 6.48
CA PHE A 401 -9.44 -6.36 6.88
C PHE A 401 -9.49 -6.56 8.40
N PHE A 402 -8.98 -5.58 9.14
CA PHE A 402 -8.97 -5.62 10.60
C PHE A 402 -10.37 -5.51 11.22
N ASP A 403 -11.33 -4.99 10.46
CA ASP A 403 -12.75 -4.92 10.84
C ASP A 403 -13.62 -5.93 10.07
N PHE A 404 -13.04 -6.68 9.13
CA PHE A 404 -13.75 -7.60 8.25
C PHE A 404 -14.06 -8.93 8.96
N GLU A 405 -15.33 -9.37 8.94
CA GLU A 405 -15.82 -10.54 9.68
C GLU A 405 -16.46 -11.59 8.74
N PRO A 406 -15.63 -12.38 8.01
CA PRO A 406 -16.13 -13.47 7.17
C PRO A 406 -16.51 -14.69 8.03
N GLU A 407 -17.63 -15.33 7.69
CA GLU A 407 -18.08 -16.60 8.28
C GLU A 407 -17.57 -17.82 7.51
N GLN A 408 -17.34 -17.65 6.21
CA GLN A 408 -16.73 -18.62 5.30
C GLN A 408 -16.15 -17.90 4.09
N GLY A 409 -15.20 -18.54 3.41
CA GLY A 409 -14.57 -18.02 2.21
C GLY A 409 -13.11 -18.46 2.10
N SER A 410 -12.51 -18.19 0.95
CA SER A 410 -11.09 -18.41 0.69
C SER A 410 -10.49 -17.12 0.17
N PHE A 411 -9.40 -16.67 0.80
CA PHE A 411 -8.88 -15.33 0.62
C PHE A 411 -7.39 -15.35 0.30
N GLU A 412 -6.96 -14.45 -0.58
CA GLU A 412 -5.56 -14.06 -0.71
C GLU A 412 -5.26 -13.00 0.35
N CYS A 413 -4.11 -13.11 1.01
CA CYS A 413 -3.70 -12.17 2.05
C CYS A 413 -2.23 -11.74 1.85
N GLY A 414 -2.03 -10.69 1.05
CA GLY A 414 -0.75 -9.98 0.92
C GLY A 414 -0.72 -8.64 1.67
N PRO A 415 -0.47 -8.60 2.98
CA PRO A 415 -0.44 -7.34 3.73
C PRO A 415 0.68 -6.39 3.27
N PRO A 416 0.51 -5.06 3.42
CA PRO A 416 1.58 -4.08 3.27
C PRO A 416 2.85 -4.43 4.07
N TYR A 417 4.02 -4.13 3.51
CA TYR A 417 5.34 -4.45 4.06
C TYR A 417 5.77 -3.48 5.18
N THR A 418 4.97 -3.47 6.25
CA THR A 418 5.31 -2.89 7.55
C THR A 418 5.07 -3.96 8.62
N VAL A 419 5.96 -4.05 9.62
CA VAL A 419 5.90 -5.13 10.62
C VAL A 419 4.56 -5.10 11.35
N GLU A 420 4.07 -3.91 11.64
CA GLU A 420 2.87 -3.66 12.42
C GLU A 420 1.60 -4.13 11.72
N VAL A 421 1.54 -3.94 10.40
CA VAL A 421 0.42 -4.41 9.58
C VAL A 421 0.49 -5.93 9.40
N MET A 422 1.69 -6.48 9.17
CA MET A 422 1.87 -7.93 8.97
C MET A 422 1.62 -8.73 10.25
N ASP A 423 2.12 -8.27 11.39
CA ASP A 423 1.89 -8.88 12.70
C ASP A 423 0.39 -8.88 13.03
N GLN A 424 -0.27 -7.73 12.86
CA GLN A 424 -1.70 -7.63 13.11
C GLN A 424 -2.54 -8.46 12.11
N ALA A 425 -2.08 -8.61 10.86
CA ALA A 425 -2.73 -9.44 9.85
C ALA A 425 -2.62 -10.94 10.19
N ALA A 426 -1.46 -11.38 10.67
CA ALA A 426 -1.26 -12.76 11.14
C ALA A 426 -2.20 -13.09 12.29
N ASP A 427 -2.23 -12.25 13.33
CA ASP A 427 -3.15 -12.41 14.46
C ASP A 427 -4.61 -12.42 14.00
N ARG A 428 -4.97 -11.53 13.07
CA ARG A 428 -6.33 -11.45 12.55
C ARG A 428 -6.74 -12.72 11.79
N CYS A 429 -5.85 -13.29 10.97
CA CYS A 429 -6.12 -14.55 10.28
C CYS A 429 -6.42 -15.68 11.28
N ILE A 430 -5.60 -15.83 12.32
CA ILE A 430 -5.78 -16.85 13.36
C ILE A 430 -7.11 -16.64 14.10
N GLN A 431 -7.40 -15.42 14.56
CA GLN A 431 -8.65 -15.08 15.25
C GLN A 431 -9.89 -15.40 14.41
N LEU A 432 -9.86 -15.09 13.10
CA LEU A 432 -10.96 -15.39 12.20
C LEU A 432 -11.15 -16.91 12.01
N LEU A 433 -10.05 -17.67 11.89
CA LEU A 433 -10.09 -19.14 11.75
C LEU A 433 -10.62 -19.84 13.01
N GLU A 434 -10.28 -19.33 14.20
CA GLU A 434 -10.80 -19.83 15.48
C GLU A 434 -12.31 -19.59 15.63
N LYS A 435 -12.80 -18.45 15.14
CA LYS A 435 -14.18 -18.01 15.30
C LYS A 435 -15.12 -18.56 14.21
N ALA A 436 -14.61 -18.83 13.02
CA ALA A 436 -15.45 -19.18 11.87
C ALA A 436 -16.11 -20.56 12.01
N GLU A 437 -17.44 -20.57 11.89
CA GLU A 437 -18.21 -21.81 11.86
C GLU A 437 -18.22 -22.46 10.47
N GLY A 438 -18.01 -21.69 9.39
CA GLY A 438 -17.97 -22.20 8.02
C GLY A 438 -16.56 -22.56 7.53
N PRO A 439 -16.41 -23.09 6.31
CA PRO A 439 -15.09 -23.34 5.72
C PRO A 439 -14.36 -22.02 5.48
N LEU A 440 -13.20 -21.84 6.12
CA LEU A 440 -12.41 -20.61 6.03
C LEU A 440 -10.95 -20.92 5.70
N SER A 441 -10.40 -20.17 4.75
CA SER A 441 -9.04 -20.32 4.24
C SER A 441 -8.38 -18.96 3.95
N PHE A 442 -7.12 -18.81 4.33
CA PHE A 442 -6.26 -17.68 3.96
C PHE A 442 -4.97 -18.20 3.34
N VAL A 443 -4.60 -17.66 2.17
CA VAL A 443 -3.27 -17.87 1.58
C VAL A 443 -2.46 -16.59 1.82
N VAL A 444 -1.54 -16.66 2.77
CA VAL A 444 -0.82 -15.50 3.29
C VAL A 444 0.56 -15.38 2.64
N PHE A 445 0.86 -14.21 2.08
CA PHE A 445 2.12 -13.89 1.41
C PHE A 445 2.87 -12.80 2.18
N VAL A 446 3.99 -13.17 2.81
CA VAL A 446 4.82 -12.24 3.61
C VAL A 446 6.31 -12.42 3.30
N PRO A 447 7.11 -11.34 3.31
CA PRO A 447 8.55 -11.46 3.08
C PRO A 447 9.23 -12.28 4.19
N GLU A 448 10.37 -12.89 3.90
CA GLU A 448 11.23 -13.50 4.93
C GLU A 448 12.01 -12.39 5.65
N TRP A 449 11.50 -11.93 6.79
CA TRP A 449 12.23 -11.08 7.73
C TRP A 449 12.56 -11.83 9.02
N THR A 450 13.70 -11.50 9.62
CA THR A 450 14.20 -12.17 10.82
C THR A 450 13.42 -11.74 12.06
N ASN A 451 13.12 -12.69 12.96
CA ASN A 451 12.58 -12.46 14.30
C ASN A 451 11.27 -11.65 14.33
N THR A 452 10.37 -11.89 13.37
CA THR A 452 9.06 -11.23 13.32
C THR A 452 7.99 -12.03 14.06
N HIS A 453 7.00 -11.33 14.63
CA HIS A 453 5.88 -11.98 15.30
C HIS A 453 5.01 -12.75 14.30
N TYR A 454 4.70 -12.18 13.13
CA TYR A 454 3.98 -12.91 12.07
C TYR A 454 4.70 -14.22 11.67
N GLY A 455 6.03 -14.21 11.62
CA GLY A 455 6.81 -15.39 11.26
C GLY A 455 6.64 -16.51 12.27
N ALA A 456 6.66 -16.17 13.57
CA ALA A 456 6.38 -17.13 14.64
C ALA A 456 4.91 -17.58 14.64
N ALA A 457 3.96 -16.65 14.57
CA ALA A 457 2.53 -16.93 14.68
C ALA A 457 1.99 -17.83 13.55
N LEU A 458 2.53 -17.71 12.34
CA LEU A 458 2.10 -18.46 11.17
C LEU A 458 2.87 -19.77 10.93
N HIS A 459 3.94 -20.01 11.70
CA HIS A 459 4.81 -21.17 11.50
C HIS A 459 4.04 -22.49 11.72
N PRO A 460 4.27 -23.54 10.90
CA PRO A 460 3.61 -24.85 11.05
C PRO A 460 3.72 -25.47 12.44
N ASP A 461 4.85 -25.26 13.13
CA ASP A 461 5.07 -25.77 14.49
C ASP A 461 4.34 -24.97 15.59
N GLN A 462 3.85 -23.77 15.27
CA GLN A 462 3.25 -22.85 16.24
C GLN A 462 1.72 -22.77 16.14
N THR A 463 1.17 -23.06 14.96
CA THR A 463 -0.28 -23.04 14.75
C THR A 463 -0.78 -24.27 14.01
N ASN A 464 -1.79 -24.92 14.58
CA ASN A 464 -2.46 -26.03 13.93
C ASN A 464 -3.22 -25.60 12.67
N PHE A 465 -3.46 -24.31 12.47
CA PHE A 465 -4.15 -23.78 11.29
C PHE A 465 -3.28 -23.79 10.03
N CYS A 466 -1.95 -23.80 10.16
CA CYS A 466 -1.07 -23.89 9.01
C CYS A 466 -1.07 -25.33 8.47
N VAL A 467 -1.58 -25.49 7.25
CA VAL A 467 -1.77 -26.80 6.60
C VAL A 467 -0.84 -27.02 5.43
N GLY A 468 -0.10 -25.99 5.04
CA GLY A 468 0.91 -26.00 4.00
C GLY A 468 1.76 -24.76 4.10
N HIS A 469 3.03 -24.89 3.73
CA HIS A 469 3.99 -23.80 3.70
C HIS A 469 5.04 -24.07 2.62
N PHE A 470 5.43 -23.03 1.90
CA PHE A 470 6.68 -23.04 1.13
C PHE A 470 7.36 -21.67 1.14
N LEU A 471 8.66 -21.67 0.84
CA LEU A 471 9.44 -20.46 0.64
C LEU A 471 9.67 -20.23 -0.87
N ALA A 472 9.23 -19.09 -1.39
CA ALA A 472 9.57 -18.63 -2.73
C ALA A 472 10.94 -17.94 -2.71
N ASP A 473 11.85 -18.42 -3.56
CA ASP A 473 13.25 -18.01 -3.52
C ASP A 473 13.46 -16.58 -4.04
N SER A 474 14.27 -15.79 -3.33
CA SER A 474 14.65 -14.44 -3.78
C SER A 474 15.21 -14.47 -5.20
N GLU A 475 14.94 -13.40 -5.97
CA GLU A 475 15.37 -13.22 -7.36
C GLU A 475 14.78 -14.22 -8.38
N ASN A 476 13.98 -15.18 -7.91
CA ASN A 476 13.37 -16.20 -8.75
C ASN A 476 11.88 -15.99 -8.98
N HIS A 477 11.22 -15.10 -8.24
CA HIS A 477 9.78 -14.84 -8.38
C HIS A 477 9.43 -13.37 -8.62
N GLN A 478 8.25 -13.13 -9.23
CA GLN A 478 7.76 -11.82 -9.62
C GLN A 478 6.51 -11.42 -8.84
N TYR A 479 6.38 -10.11 -8.61
CA TYR A 479 5.18 -9.47 -8.10
C TYR A 479 4.77 -8.31 -9.01
N VAL A 480 3.51 -7.90 -8.93
CA VAL A 480 2.98 -6.72 -9.61
C VAL A 480 3.13 -5.50 -8.72
N THR A 481 3.73 -4.43 -9.24
CA THR A 481 3.91 -3.18 -8.48
C THR A 481 2.57 -2.53 -8.08
N GLY A 482 2.49 -1.99 -6.87
CA GLY A 482 1.34 -1.19 -6.43
C GLY A 482 1.11 0.08 -7.26
N LEU A 483 2.13 0.56 -7.98
CA LEU A 483 2.07 1.76 -8.84
C LEU A 483 1.64 1.47 -10.28
N GLN A 484 1.10 0.27 -10.56
CA GLN A 484 0.72 -0.17 -11.93
C GLN A 484 -0.31 0.73 -12.65
N HIS A 485 -0.99 1.61 -11.91
CA HIS A 485 -1.98 2.53 -12.45
C HIS A 485 -1.36 3.77 -13.13
N LEU A 486 -0.13 4.14 -12.76
CA LEU A 486 0.53 5.35 -13.22
C LEU A 486 1.04 5.22 -14.66
N ALA A 487 0.90 6.31 -15.43
CA ALA A 487 1.46 6.42 -16.77
C ALA A 487 2.84 7.13 -16.75
N ILE A 488 3.88 6.45 -16.26
CA ILE A 488 5.22 7.06 -16.15
C ILE A 488 6.01 6.86 -17.45
N ASN A 489 6.27 7.97 -18.16
CA ASN A 489 7.20 8.04 -19.30
C ASN A 489 8.56 8.57 -18.83
N THR A 490 9.42 7.73 -18.24
CA THR A 490 10.83 8.10 -18.04
C THR A 490 11.77 7.16 -18.78
N ALA A 491 12.88 7.71 -19.31
CA ALA A 491 13.90 6.96 -20.04
C ALA A 491 14.59 5.85 -19.19
N GLU A 492 14.47 5.93 -17.87
CA GLU A 492 15.00 4.94 -16.91
C GLU A 492 13.93 3.94 -16.42
N SER A 493 12.64 4.25 -16.58
CA SER A 493 11.55 3.33 -16.28
C SER A 493 11.21 2.52 -17.53
N THR A 494 11.87 1.38 -17.74
CA THR A 494 11.11 0.31 -18.41
C THR A 494 9.90 0.06 -17.52
N ASN A 495 8.72 0.36 -18.06
CA ASN A 495 7.38 0.19 -17.52
C ASN A 495 7.11 -1.27 -17.10
N ARG A 496 7.84 -1.73 -16.09
CA ARG A 496 7.81 -3.11 -15.63
C ARG A 496 6.78 -3.18 -14.54
N ARG A 497 5.53 -3.36 -14.96
CA ARG A 497 4.42 -3.80 -14.13
C ARG A 497 4.83 -4.96 -13.20
N TYR A 498 5.79 -5.78 -13.64
CA TYR A 498 6.36 -6.90 -12.91
C TYR A 498 7.74 -6.59 -12.35
N TRP A 499 7.89 -6.78 -11.05
CA TRP A 499 9.13 -6.61 -10.33
C TRP A 499 9.61 -7.96 -9.80
N THR A 500 10.90 -8.27 -10.00
CA THR A 500 11.51 -9.46 -9.40
C THR A 500 11.96 -9.13 -7.99
N LEU A 501 11.43 -9.84 -6.99
CA LEU A 501 11.69 -9.51 -5.60
C LEU A 501 13.12 -9.92 -5.18
N PRO A 502 13.89 -9.04 -4.53
CA PRO A 502 15.25 -9.33 -4.09
C PRO A 502 15.31 -10.01 -2.71
N PHE A 503 14.16 -10.48 -2.20
CA PHE A 503 13.97 -11.14 -0.91
C PHE A 503 13.13 -12.40 -1.09
N HIS A 504 13.23 -13.35 -0.17
CA HIS A 504 12.36 -14.52 -0.15
C HIS A 504 10.95 -14.13 0.33
N THR A 505 9.96 -14.92 -0.06
CA THR A 505 8.56 -14.76 0.37
C THR A 505 8.04 -16.07 0.93
N HIS A 506 7.55 -16.07 2.17
CA HIS A 506 6.79 -17.18 2.70
C HIS A 506 5.38 -17.17 2.13
N VAL A 507 4.90 -18.36 1.78
CA VAL A 507 3.51 -18.60 1.43
C VAL A 507 2.96 -19.59 2.44
N TYR A 508 2.08 -19.11 3.31
CA TYR A 508 1.40 -19.93 4.33
C TYR A 508 -0.03 -20.21 3.90
N PHE A 509 -0.47 -21.46 4.03
CA PHE A 509 -1.86 -21.84 3.83
C PHE A 509 -2.50 -22.07 5.19
N LEU A 510 -3.40 -21.18 5.60
CA LEU A 510 -4.06 -21.22 6.91
C LEU A 510 -5.52 -21.62 6.74
N GLN A 511 -5.95 -22.71 7.37
CA GLN A 511 -7.30 -23.25 7.23
C GLN A 511 -7.83 -23.86 8.53
N ASN A 512 -9.11 -23.60 8.80
CA ASN A 512 -9.85 -24.37 9.79
C ASN A 512 -10.19 -25.76 9.24
N GLU A 513 -10.72 -26.65 10.07
CA GLU A 513 -10.97 -28.06 9.68
C GLU A 513 -11.91 -28.18 8.46
N LYS A 514 -12.93 -27.33 8.39
CA LYS A 514 -13.87 -27.28 7.26
C LYS A 514 -13.21 -26.74 6.00
N GLY A 515 -12.33 -25.74 6.14
CA GLY A 515 -11.51 -25.20 5.07
C GLY A 515 -10.62 -26.27 4.44
N ARG A 516 -9.95 -27.10 5.25
CA ARG A 516 -9.13 -28.24 4.79
C ARG A 516 -9.91 -29.25 3.99
N SER A 517 -11.10 -29.57 4.47
CA SER A 517 -11.99 -30.52 3.81
C SER A 517 -12.47 -29.99 2.45
N LYS A 518 -12.68 -28.67 2.35
CA LYS A 518 -13.19 -28.04 1.13
C LYS A 518 -12.09 -27.70 0.10
N TRP A 519 -10.95 -27.22 0.57
CA TRP A 519 -9.84 -26.74 -0.26
C TRP A 519 -8.52 -27.41 0.16
N PRO A 520 -8.36 -28.72 -0.11
CA PRO A 520 -7.17 -29.45 0.30
C PRO A 520 -5.91 -28.87 -0.34
N VAL A 521 -4.89 -28.62 0.49
CA VAL A 521 -3.59 -28.10 0.05
C VAL A 521 -2.65 -29.28 -0.19
N THR A 522 -2.46 -29.67 -1.45
CA THR A 522 -1.54 -30.75 -1.81
C THR A 522 -0.15 -30.24 -2.17
N GLN A 523 0.85 -31.11 -2.12
CA GLN A 523 2.20 -30.75 -2.54
C GLN A 523 2.24 -30.35 -4.02
N GLU A 524 1.49 -31.04 -4.90
CA GLU A 524 1.46 -30.72 -6.33
C GLU A 524 0.92 -29.30 -6.58
N PHE A 525 -0.10 -28.89 -5.82
CA PHE A 525 -0.64 -27.54 -5.90
C PHE A 525 0.35 -26.48 -5.40
N MET A 526 1.04 -26.74 -4.29
CA MET A 526 2.08 -25.83 -3.78
C MET A 526 3.25 -25.67 -4.78
N ASP A 527 3.69 -26.77 -5.39
CA ASP A 527 4.75 -26.77 -6.40
C ASP A 527 4.30 -26.05 -7.69
N GLU A 528 3.04 -26.15 -8.07
CA GLU A 528 2.47 -25.37 -9.17
C GLU A 528 2.39 -23.88 -8.84
N LEU A 529 1.93 -23.51 -7.65
CA LEU A 529 1.88 -22.11 -7.21
C LEU A 529 3.27 -21.49 -7.18
N LYS A 530 4.26 -22.20 -6.60
CA LYS A 530 5.66 -21.75 -6.58
C LYS A 530 6.20 -21.55 -8.01
N ARG A 531 5.87 -22.43 -8.96
CA ARG A 531 6.29 -22.29 -10.37
C ARG A 531 5.66 -21.09 -11.07
N VAL A 532 4.35 -20.84 -10.89
CA VAL A 532 3.70 -19.69 -11.55
C VAL A 532 4.21 -18.36 -11.00
N MET A 533 4.55 -18.29 -9.71
CA MET A 533 5.24 -17.11 -9.13
C MET A 533 6.60 -16.85 -9.77
N CYS A 534 7.30 -17.91 -10.22
CA CYS A 534 8.62 -17.81 -10.85
C CYS A 534 8.61 -17.53 -12.36
N THR A 535 7.44 -17.55 -13.00
CA THR A 535 7.34 -17.42 -14.46
C THR A 535 7.58 -15.97 -14.89
N LYS A 536 8.63 -15.74 -15.70
CA LYS A 536 9.03 -14.42 -16.20
C LYS A 536 8.24 -13.96 -17.43
#